data_AF-A0A2J7PDD2-F1
#
_entry.id   AF-A0A2J7PDD2-F1
#
_cell.length_a   1.000
_cell.length_b   1.000
_cell.length_c   1.000
_cell.angle_alpha   90.00
_cell.angle_beta   90.00
_cell.angle_gamma   90.00
#
_symmetry.space_group_name_H-M   'P 1'
#
loop_
_entity.id
_entity.type
_entity.pdbx_description
1 polymer ?
#
loop_
_entity_poly.entity_id
_entity_poly.type
_entity_poly.pdbx_seq_one_letter_code
_entity_poly.pdbx_strand_id
1 'polypeptide(L)'
;MTQDQVDTSRIHKGKRKGKHKNLIELIDDKSHRAEFRDMYAKFGVIDTEGSMYDDEYDDTYDHLDVSVGDEGDLERRPFVVPRVLCSKDEEDSSEGESEGEEQGEREEKAGPPRDEFVPNPEEQRAKAEQRRQQKMQSRGRVWRGSGPKDRDVAGGPKGQGQQKEVLINREHKNVHKASHGNHNRRVLSQRKRQQRM
;
A
#
# COMPACT_ATOMS: atom_id res chain seq x y z
N MET A 1 55.58 -7.35 -10.20
CA MET A 1 54.32 -7.67 -9.50
C MET A 1 54.10 -6.57 -8.46
N THR A 2 53.40 -5.50 -8.83
CA THR A 2 53.07 -4.41 -7.90
C THR A 2 51.88 -4.84 -7.06
N GLN A 3 52.04 -4.87 -5.73
CA GLN A 3 50.91 -5.15 -4.83
C GLN A 3 50.09 -3.86 -4.70
N ASP A 4 48.88 -3.87 -5.24
CA ASP A 4 47.92 -2.80 -5.04
C ASP A 4 47.48 -2.78 -3.57
N GLN A 5 48.03 -1.85 -2.80
CA GLN A 5 47.58 -1.59 -1.43
C GLN A 5 46.25 -0.84 -1.49
N VAL A 6 45.16 -1.57 -1.26
CA VAL A 6 43.82 -1.00 -1.18
C VAL A 6 43.56 -0.52 0.25
N ASP A 7 43.20 0.75 0.43
CA ASP A 7 42.84 1.31 1.74
C ASP A 7 41.53 0.68 2.25
N THR A 8 41.65 -0.16 3.27
CA THR A 8 40.51 -0.83 3.91
C THR A 8 39.98 -0.11 5.15
N SER A 9 40.48 1.08 5.48
CA SER A 9 40.14 1.81 6.73
C SER A 9 38.64 2.11 6.89
N ARG A 10 37.92 2.32 5.78
CA ARG A 10 36.47 2.60 5.77
C ARG A 10 35.61 1.35 5.66
N ILE A 11 36.23 0.18 5.51
CA ILE A 11 35.51 -1.09 5.31
C ILE A 11 35.17 -1.67 6.68
N HIS A 12 33.93 -1.47 7.10
CA HIS A 12 33.42 -2.07 8.35
C HIS A 12 33.17 -3.56 8.16
N LYS A 13 33.90 -4.40 8.92
CA LYS A 13 33.71 -5.86 8.96
C LYS A 13 32.83 -6.24 10.15
N GLY A 14 31.72 -6.93 9.90
CA GLY A 14 30.82 -7.45 10.95
C GLY A 14 29.57 -6.60 11.20
N LYS A 15 28.81 -6.94 12.26
CA LYS A 15 27.58 -6.20 12.62
C LYS A 15 27.95 -4.81 13.13
N ARG A 16 27.42 -3.76 12.50
CA ARG A 16 27.56 -2.38 13.01
C ARG A 16 26.83 -2.29 14.34
N LYS A 17 27.54 -1.87 15.40
CA LYS A 17 26.87 -1.46 16.63
C LYS A 17 26.06 -0.20 16.27
N GLY A 18 24.76 -0.22 16.53
CA GLY A 18 23.93 0.97 16.39
C GLY A 18 24.48 2.07 17.29
N LYS A 19 24.25 3.33 16.92
CA LYS A 19 24.64 4.49 17.75
C LYS A 19 24.01 4.42 19.14
N HIS A 20 22.79 3.86 19.24
CA HIS A 20 22.03 3.69 20.47
C HIS A 20 21.89 2.20 20.79
N LYS A 21 21.91 1.88 22.08
CA LYS A 21 21.71 0.50 22.58
C LYS A 21 20.23 0.18 22.77
N ASN A 22 19.44 1.18 23.16
CA ASN A 22 18.02 1.04 23.50
C ASN A 22 17.17 2.12 22.80
N LEU A 23 15.85 1.89 22.71
CA LEU A 23 14.91 2.85 22.12
C LEU A 23 14.82 4.16 22.91
N ILE A 24 14.91 4.09 24.24
CA ILE A 24 14.90 5.27 25.12
C ILE A 24 16.09 6.18 24.79
N GLU A 25 17.28 5.60 24.66
CA GLU A 25 18.51 6.31 24.31
C GLU A 25 18.47 6.92 22.89
N LEU A 26 17.73 6.29 21.96
CA LEU A 26 17.47 6.87 20.63
C LEU A 26 16.51 8.07 20.69
N ILE A 27 15.49 8.02 21.54
CA ILE A 27 14.49 9.09 21.67
C ILE A 27 15.06 10.29 22.43
N ASP A 28 15.92 10.05 23.42
CA ASP A 28 16.58 11.10 24.19
C ASP A 28 17.69 11.82 23.40
N ASP A 29 18.25 11.20 22.36
CA ASP A 29 19.22 11.84 21.48
C ASP A 29 18.55 12.90 20.59
N LYS A 30 18.61 14.15 21.07
CA LYS A 30 18.10 15.34 20.39
C LYS A 30 19.21 16.12 19.68
N SER A 31 20.40 15.54 19.47
CA SER A 31 21.53 16.20 18.79
C SER A 31 21.16 16.81 17.44
N HIS A 32 20.32 16.13 16.67
CA HIS A 32 19.79 16.60 15.39
C HIS A 32 19.11 17.98 15.48
N ARG A 33 18.47 18.33 16.62
CA ARG A 33 17.84 19.66 16.78
C ARG A 33 18.87 20.79 16.69
N ALA A 34 20.09 20.57 17.18
CA ALA A 34 21.18 21.53 17.09
C ALA A 34 21.77 21.56 15.67
N GLU A 35 21.98 20.39 15.05
CA GLU A 35 22.51 20.29 13.68
C GLU A 35 21.62 20.99 12.65
N PHE A 36 20.30 20.87 12.80
CA PHE A 36 19.33 21.47 11.88
C PHE A 36 18.95 22.91 12.25
N ARG A 37 19.38 23.44 13.39
CA ARG A 37 19.05 24.82 13.82
C ARG A 37 19.47 25.85 12.77
N ASP A 38 20.69 25.72 12.26
CA ASP A 38 21.25 26.61 11.23
C ASP A 38 20.53 26.46 9.88
N MET A 39 20.03 25.26 9.58
CA MET A 39 19.24 25.01 8.39
C MET A 39 17.86 25.68 8.51
N TYR A 40 17.16 25.46 9.62
CA TYR A 40 15.83 26.06 9.85
C TYR A 40 15.89 27.59 9.94
N ALA A 41 16.96 28.15 10.49
CA ALA A 41 17.20 29.60 10.49
C ALA A 41 17.31 30.15 9.06
N LYS A 42 18.00 29.44 8.15
CA LYS A 42 18.12 29.84 6.74
C LYS A 42 16.81 29.78 5.96
N PHE A 43 15.95 28.83 6.30
CA PHE A 43 14.64 28.69 5.66
C PHE A 43 13.55 29.57 6.30
N GLY A 44 13.88 30.38 7.31
CA GLY A 44 12.91 31.22 8.00
C GLY A 44 11.80 30.45 8.72
N VAL A 45 12.00 29.14 8.96
CA VAL A 45 11.01 28.25 9.61
C VAL A 45 11.01 28.44 11.13
N ILE A 46 11.99 29.18 11.66
CA ILE A 46 11.94 29.62 13.04
C ILE A 46 11.02 30.83 13.07
N ASP A 47 9.75 30.59 13.40
CA ASP A 47 8.81 31.64 13.77
C ASP A 47 9.43 32.44 14.91
N THR A 48 9.95 33.63 14.59
CA THR A 48 10.26 34.62 15.60
C THR A 48 8.92 35.09 16.14
N GLU A 49 8.64 34.72 17.39
CA GLU A 49 7.43 35.06 18.14
C GLU A 49 7.03 36.53 17.88
N GLY A 50 6.04 36.76 17.00
CA GLY A 50 5.46 38.09 16.78
C GLY A 50 5.26 38.56 15.34
N SER A 51 5.62 37.81 14.30
CA SER A 51 5.51 38.30 12.90
C SER A 51 4.66 37.45 11.94
N MET A 52 3.83 36.53 12.44
CA MET A 52 3.04 35.64 11.56
C MET A 52 1.58 36.09 11.38
N TYR A 53 1.07 37.02 12.19
CA TYR A 53 -0.34 37.43 12.18
C TYR A 53 -0.47 38.95 12.39
N ASP A 54 0.10 39.70 11.45
CA ASP A 54 -0.15 41.14 11.28
C ASP A 54 -0.79 41.38 9.90
N ASP A 55 -1.63 40.43 9.46
CA ASP A 55 -2.60 40.63 8.42
C ASP A 55 -3.96 40.82 9.10
N GLU A 56 -4.20 42.06 9.55
CA GLU A 56 -5.57 42.56 9.65
C GLU A 56 -6.27 42.16 8.36
N TYR A 57 -7.13 41.14 8.46
CA TYR A 57 -7.98 40.74 7.37
C TYR A 57 -8.76 41.98 6.99
N ASP A 58 -8.66 42.35 5.71
CA ASP A 58 -9.45 43.43 5.16
C ASP A 58 -10.92 42.98 5.24
N ASP A 59 -11.61 43.41 6.31
CA ASP A 59 -13.02 43.11 6.61
C ASP A 59 -13.98 43.50 5.47
N THR A 60 -13.48 44.17 4.41
CA THR A 60 -14.25 44.49 3.21
C THR A 60 -14.73 43.26 2.42
N TYR A 61 -14.16 42.07 2.65
CA TYR A 61 -14.61 40.85 1.97
C TYR A 61 -15.84 40.18 2.59
N ASP A 62 -16.14 40.43 3.88
CA ASP A 62 -17.33 39.89 4.54
C ASP A 62 -18.62 40.63 4.15
N HIS A 63 -18.50 41.80 3.52
CA HIS A 63 -19.64 42.57 3.02
C HIS A 63 -20.05 42.23 1.58
N LEU A 64 -19.34 41.33 0.91
CA LEU A 64 -19.76 40.85 -0.41
C LEU A 64 -20.85 39.80 -0.21
N ASP A 65 -22.09 40.27 -0.02
CA ASP A 65 -23.28 39.43 -0.11
C ASP A 65 -23.33 38.91 -1.55
N VAL A 66 -22.81 37.69 -1.76
CA VAL A 66 -22.77 37.06 -3.07
C VAL A 66 -24.21 36.72 -3.42
N SER A 67 -24.91 37.67 -4.04
CA SER A 67 -26.28 37.47 -4.50
C SER A 67 -26.29 36.22 -5.36
N VAL A 68 -27.09 35.23 -4.96
CA VAL A 68 -27.46 34.12 -5.82
C VAL A 68 -28.06 34.76 -7.07
N GLY A 69 -27.32 34.69 -8.18
CA GLY A 69 -27.70 35.36 -9.42
C GLY A 69 -29.12 34.97 -9.81
N ASP A 70 -29.89 35.95 -10.28
CA ASP A 70 -31.25 35.74 -10.75
C ASP A 70 -31.26 34.73 -11.92
N GLU A 71 -32.37 34.02 -12.08
CA GLU A 71 -32.52 32.93 -13.04
C GLU A 71 -32.30 33.43 -14.48
N GLY A 72 -31.09 33.26 -15.03
CA GLY A 72 -30.77 33.70 -16.39
C GLY A 72 -29.31 34.07 -16.67
N ASP A 73 -28.40 34.00 -15.69
CA ASP A 73 -26.98 34.27 -15.91
C ASP A 73 -26.29 33.11 -16.69
N LEU A 74 -26.43 33.14 -18.02
CA LEU A 74 -25.94 32.11 -18.96
C LEU A 74 -24.41 32.01 -19.05
N GLU A 75 -23.67 32.93 -18.43
CA GLU A 75 -22.21 32.93 -18.41
C GLU A 75 -21.64 32.07 -17.26
N ARG A 76 -22.46 31.69 -16.27
CA ARG A 76 -22.05 30.81 -15.17
C ARG A 76 -22.42 29.35 -15.45
N ARG A 77 -21.54 28.44 -15.08
CA ARG A 77 -21.84 27.01 -15.08
C ARG A 77 -23.04 26.76 -14.16
N PRO A 78 -24.04 25.97 -14.59
CA PRO A 78 -25.16 25.61 -13.72
C PRO A 78 -24.63 24.88 -12.49
N PHE A 79 -25.28 25.09 -11.35
CA PHE A 79 -24.96 24.36 -10.14
C PHE A 79 -25.27 22.86 -10.35
N VAL A 80 -24.25 22.02 -10.23
CA VAL A 80 -24.37 20.56 -10.36
C VAL A 80 -24.24 19.95 -8.97
N VAL A 81 -25.24 19.16 -8.56
CA VAL A 81 -25.19 18.41 -7.30
C VAL A 81 -24.06 17.37 -7.38
N PRO A 82 -23.11 17.35 -6.43
CA PRO A 82 -22.07 16.33 -6.39
C PRO A 82 -22.65 14.92 -6.33
N ARG A 83 -22.08 13.98 -7.09
CA ARG A 83 -22.54 12.57 -7.18
C ARG A 83 -22.71 11.87 -5.83
N VAL A 84 -21.93 12.25 -4.82
CA VAL A 84 -22.05 11.72 -3.45
C VAL A 84 -23.36 12.08 -2.77
N LEU A 85 -24.06 13.11 -3.25
CA LEU A 85 -25.37 13.55 -2.77
C LEU A 85 -26.52 13.12 -3.70
N CYS A 86 -26.21 12.63 -4.91
CA CYS A 86 -27.24 12.07 -5.80
C CYS A 86 -27.74 10.74 -5.24
N SER A 87 -29.06 10.59 -5.13
CA SER A 87 -29.69 9.29 -4.91
C SER A 87 -29.47 8.41 -6.13
N LYS A 88 -29.15 7.14 -5.89
CA LYS A 88 -28.81 6.18 -6.95
C LYS A 88 -29.92 5.99 -7.99
N ASP A 89 -31.17 6.25 -7.62
CA ASP A 89 -32.33 6.12 -8.50
C ASP A 89 -32.37 7.18 -9.62
N GLU A 90 -31.63 8.29 -9.48
CA GLU A 90 -31.56 9.37 -10.47
C GLU A 90 -30.47 9.14 -11.54
N GLU A 91 -29.50 8.24 -11.29
CA GLU A 91 -28.45 7.92 -12.26
C GLU A 91 -28.98 7.03 -13.40
N ASP A 92 -29.98 6.19 -13.15
CA ASP A 92 -30.55 5.27 -14.15
C ASP A 92 -31.54 5.95 -15.11
N SER A 93 -32.05 7.15 -14.80
CA SER A 93 -32.98 7.88 -15.68
C SER A 93 -32.29 8.74 -16.75
N SER A 94 -30.98 8.98 -16.62
CA SER A 94 -30.21 9.88 -17.50
C SER A 94 -29.32 9.15 -18.52
N GLU A 95 -29.11 7.84 -18.39
CA GLU A 95 -28.31 7.06 -19.34
C GLU A 95 -29.20 6.14 -20.20
N GLY A 96 -29.69 6.70 -21.31
CA GLY A 96 -29.84 6.00 -22.59
C GLY A 96 -30.76 4.78 -22.66
N GLU A 97 -31.91 4.97 -23.32
CA GLU A 97 -32.62 3.92 -24.06
C GLU A 97 -31.63 3.08 -24.88
N SER A 98 -31.33 1.85 -24.44
CA SER A 98 -30.71 0.82 -25.28
C SER A 98 -31.04 -0.58 -24.74
N GLU A 99 -32.16 -1.11 -25.25
CA GLU A 99 -32.40 -2.50 -25.64
C GLU A 99 -31.46 -3.58 -25.07
N GLY A 100 -32.01 -4.49 -24.25
CA GLY A 100 -31.32 -5.72 -23.87
C GLY A 100 -31.96 -6.45 -22.69
N GLU A 101 -33.13 -7.04 -22.90
CA GLU A 101 -33.69 -8.04 -22.00
C GLU A 101 -32.77 -9.28 -21.95
N GLU A 102 -31.94 -9.40 -20.91
CA GLU A 102 -31.39 -10.68 -20.46
C GLU A 102 -31.53 -10.75 -18.94
N GLN A 103 -32.63 -11.37 -18.49
CA GLN A 103 -32.85 -11.77 -17.10
C GLN A 103 -31.82 -12.84 -16.71
N GLY A 104 -30.60 -12.43 -16.39
CA GLY A 104 -29.70 -13.18 -15.54
C GLY A 104 -29.98 -12.79 -14.10
N GLU A 105 -30.51 -13.71 -13.28
CA GLU A 105 -30.60 -13.59 -11.83
C GLU A 105 -29.21 -13.24 -11.27
N ARG A 106 -28.95 -11.95 -11.14
CA ARG A 106 -27.82 -11.43 -10.40
C ARG A 106 -28.19 -11.69 -8.95
N GLU A 107 -27.68 -12.77 -8.37
CA GLU A 107 -27.65 -12.91 -6.91
C GLU A 107 -27.03 -11.62 -6.38
N GLU A 108 -27.87 -10.70 -5.91
CA GLU A 108 -27.44 -9.55 -5.17
C GLU A 108 -26.72 -10.14 -3.96
N LYS A 109 -25.38 -10.10 -4.01
CA LYS A 109 -24.60 -10.22 -2.80
C LYS A 109 -24.97 -8.99 -2.00
N ALA A 110 -26.03 -9.11 -1.21
CA ALA A 110 -26.42 -8.15 -0.22
C ALA A 110 -25.13 -7.76 0.48
N GLY A 111 -24.72 -6.50 0.28
CA GLY A 111 -23.61 -5.95 1.04
C GLY A 111 -23.89 -6.16 2.53
N PRO A 112 -22.85 -6.09 3.38
CA PRO A 112 -23.11 -6.05 4.82
C PRO A 112 -24.19 -4.99 5.09
N PRO A 113 -25.18 -5.29 5.96
CA PRO A 113 -26.29 -4.39 6.20
C PRO A 113 -25.75 -3.01 6.56
N ARG A 114 -26.38 -1.97 6.00
CA ARG A 114 -25.90 -0.57 6.09
C ARG A 114 -25.73 -0.08 7.54
N ASP A 115 -26.36 -0.76 8.50
CA ASP A 115 -26.37 -0.38 9.92
C ASP A 115 -25.30 -1.09 10.77
N GLU A 116 -24.52 -2.03 10.21
CA GLU A 116 -23.38 -2.64 10.92
C GLU A 116 -22.11 -1.80 10.76
N PHE A 117 -22.03 -0.68 11.49
CA PHE A 117 -20.84 0.18 11.53
C PHE A 117 -19.57 -0.57 11.97
N VAL A 118 -19.72 -1.61 12.81
CA VAL A 118 -18.65 -2.54 13.20
C VAL A 118 -19.22 -3.96 13.29
N PRO A 119 -18.75 -4.93 12.49
CA PRO A 119 -19.20 -6.31 12.60
C PRO A 119 -18.74 -6.91 13.93
N ASN A 120 -19.59 -7.74 14.55
CA ASN A 120 -19.26 -8.45 15.79
C ASN A 120 -17.93 -9.22 15.64
N PRO A 121 -16.94 -9.03 16.53
CA PRO A 121 -15.63 -9.68 16.42
C PRO A 121 -15.70 -11.22 16.50
N GLU A 122 -16.71 -11.79 17.15
CA GLU A 122 -16.89 -13.24 17.23
C GLU A 122 -17.26 -13.84 15.87
N GLU A 123 -18.16 -13.18 15.14
CA GLU A 123 -18.57 -13.60 13.79
C GLU A 123 -17.42 -13.46 12.79
N GLN A 124 -16.61 -12.40 12.91
CA GLN A 124 -15.39 -12.25 12.10
C GLN A 124 -14.41 -13.39 12.36
N ARG A 125 -14.23 -13.78 13.62
CA ARG A 125 -13.35 -14.90 14.00
C ARG A 125 -13.89 -16.23 13.46
N ALA A 126 -15.18 -16.48 13.58
CA ALA A 126 -15.84 -17.68 13.05
C ALA A 126 -15.72 -17.78 11.52
N LYS A 127 -15.97 -16.68 10.80
CA LYS A 127 -15.84 -16.60 9.34
C LYS A 127 -14.39 -16.79 8.88
N ALA A 128 -13.43 -16.22 9.61
CA ALA A 128 -12.00 -16.43 9.35
C ALA A 128 -11.59 -17.89 9.55
N GLU A 129 -12.10 -18.54 10.60
CA GLU A 129 -11.85 -19.95 10.85
C GLU A 129 -12.49 -20.84 9.78
N GLN A 130 -13.74 -20.58 9.39
CA GLN A 130 -14.42 -21.29 8.31
C GLN A 130 -13.63 -21.19 7.00
N ARG A 131 -13.14 -19.99 6.65
CA ARG A 131 -12.28 -19.79 5.47
C ARG A 131 -10.97 -20.57 5.58
N ARG A 132 -10.36 -20.60 6.78
CA ARG A 132 -9.15 -21.40 7.03
C ARG A 132 -9.44 -22.89 6.88
N GLN A 133 -10.56 -23.38 7.41
CA GLN A 133 -10.98 -24.79 7.31
C GLN A 133 -11.25 -25.18 5.85
N GLN A 134 -11.98 -24.38 5.08
CA GLN A 134 -12.20 -24.60 3.64
C GLN A 134 -10.88 -24.62 2.86
N LYS A 135 -9.94 -23.72 3.18
CA LYS A 135 -8.61 -23.68 2.55
C LYS A 135 -7.77 -24.92 2.92
N MET A 136 -7.91 -25.44 4.14
CA MET A 136 -7.28 -26.68 4.58
C MET A 136 -7.92 -27.90 3.93
N GLN A 137 -9.25 -27.93 3.79
CA GLN A 137 -10.00 -29.00 3.13
C GLN A 137 -9.70 -29.07 1.63
N SER A 138 -9.63 -27.93 0.94
CA SER A 138 -9.23 -27.87 -0.48
C SER A 138 -7.75 -28.24 -0.69
N ARG A 139 -6.87 -27.93 0.27
CA ARG A 139 -5.48 -28.44 0.30
C ARG A 139 -5.38 -29.92 0.68
N GLY A 140 -6.41 -30.48 1.31
CA GLY A 140 -6.42 -31.82 1.90
C GLY A 140 -6.36 -32.98 0.90
N ARG A 141 -6.65 -32.76 -0.38
CA ARG A 141 -6.45 -33.79 -1.43
C ARG A 141 -5.04 -33.80 -2.04
N VAL A 142 -4.26 -32.72 -1.87
CA VAL A 142 -2.88 -32.62 -2.39
C VAL A 142 -1.83 -32.75 -1.28
N TRP A 143 -2.22 -32.50 -0.01
CA TRP A 143 -1.30 -32.47 1.14
C TRP A 143 -1.25 -33.75 1.98
N ARG A 144 -2.10 -34.75 1.73
CA ARG A 144 -2.15 -35.99 2.53
C ARG A 144 -1.12 -37.07 2.16
N GLY A 145 -0.14 -36.76 1.30
CA GLY A 145 0.90 -37.74 0.89
C GLY A 145 2.31 -37.17 0.80
N SER A 146 2.52 -35.92 1.20
CA SER A 146 3.83 -35.28 1.10
C SER A 146 4.09 -34.51 2.38
N GLY A 147 4.88 -35.11 3.27
CA GLY A 147 5.57 -34.34 4.31
C GLY A 147 6.43 -33.23 3.69
N PRO A 148 7.12 -32.42 4.51
CA PRO A 148 8.10 -31.47 3.99
C PRO A 148 9.08 -32.24 3.10
N LYS A 149 8.97 -32.06 1.78
CA LYS A 149 9.93 -32.65 0.83
C LYS A 149 11.23 -31.93 1.10
N ASP A 150 12.20 -32.63 1.70
CA ASP A 150 13.58 -32.17 1.74
C ASP A 150 14.06 -32.11 0.29
N ARG A 151 13.90 -30.92 -0.32
CA ARG A 151 14.27 -30.67 -1.71
C ARG A 151 15.72 -30.22 -1.71
N ASP A 152 16.61 -31.20 -1.69
CA ASP A 152 18.04 -30.93 -1.78
C ASP A 152 18.34 -30.23 -3.13
N VAL A 153 19.13 -29.16 -3.02
CA VAL A 153 19.58 -28.31 -4.13
C VAL A 153 21.12 -28.32 -4.21
N ALA A 154 21.79 -28.97 -3.25
CA ALA A 154 23.21 -29.25 -3.33
C ALA A 154 23.43 -30.33 -4.39
N GLY A 155 24.19 -30.00 -5.43
CA GLY A 155 24.60 -30.97 -6.44
C GLY A 155 25.73 -31.85 -5.91
N GLY A 156 25.95 -32.98 -6.58
CA GLY A 156 27.12 -33.82 -6.37
C GLY A 156 28.45 -33.13 -6.74
N PRO A 157 29.58 -33.80 -6.51
CA PRO A 157 30.90 -33.28 -6.82
C PRO A 157 31.06 -32.93 -8.31
N LYS A 158 31.94 -31.95 -8.60
CA LYS A 158 32.19 -31.49 -9.98
C LYS A 158 32.64 -32.65 -10.88
N GLY A 159 32.06 -32.74 -12.07
CA GLY A 159 32.46 -33.70 -13.12
C GLY A 159 31.56 -34.93 -13.31
N GLN A 160 30.63 -35.21 -12.40
CA GLN A 160 29.76 -36.40 -12.45
C GLN A 160 28.34 -36.13 -13.01
N GLY A 161 28.06 -34.90 -13.46
CA GLY A 161 26.68 -34.48 -13.79
C GLY A 161 25.80 -34.32 -12.54
N GLN A 162 24.61 -33.73 -12.70
CA GLN A 162 23.64 -33.56 -11.61
C GLN A 162 22.45 -34.51 -11.81
N GLN A 163 21.92 -35.03 -10.70
CA GLN A 163 20.67 -35.78 -10.67
C GLN A 163 19.52 -34.93 -11.23
N LYS A 164 18.60 -35.53 -12.00
CA LYS A 164 17.43 -34.84 -12.58
C LYS A 164 16.57 -34.16 -11.51
N GLU A 165 16.45 -34.78 -10.35
CA GLU A 165 15.71 -34.24 -9.20
C GLU A 165 16.31 -32.93 -8.67
N VAL A 166 17.65 -32.82 -8.60
CA VAL A 166 18.35 -31.61 -8.15
C VAL A 166 18.14 -30.46 -9.13
N LEU A 167 18.11 -30.75 -10.44
CA LEU A 167 17.81 -29.76 -11.47
C LEU A 167 16.37 -29.23 -11.34
N ILE A 168 15.39 -30.12 -11.16
CA ILE A 168 13.99 -29.76 -10.93
C ILE A 168 13.84 -28.95 -9.63
N ASN A 169 14.51 -29.35 -8.56
CA ASN A 169 14.50 -28.63 -7.29
C ASN A 169 15.11 -27.23 -7.43
N ARG A 170 16.18 -27.08 -8.21
CA ARG A 170 16.82 -25.80 -8.51
C ARG A 170 15.94 -24.89 -9.35
N GLU A 171 15.28 -25.44 -10.38
CA GLU A 171 14.31 -24.71 -11.19
C GLU A 171 13.13 -24.23 -10.34
N HIS A 172 12.54 -25.12 -9.54
CA HIS A 172 11.45 -24.77 -8.64
C HIS A 172 11.87 -23.73 -7.59
N LYS A 173 13.10 -23.83 -7.07
CA LYS A 173 13.67 -22.81 -6.18
C LYS A 173 13.80 -21.48 -6.92
N ASN A 174 14.30 -21.45 -8.15
CA ASN A 174 14.44 -20.21 -8.94
C ASN A 174 13.08 -19.57 -9.24
N VAL A 175 12.09 -20.34 -9.68
CA VAL A 175 10.75 -19.85 -10.00
C VAL A 175 10.02 -19.32 -8.77
N HIS A 176 10.12 -20.04 -7.64
CA HIS A 176 9.38 -19.69 -6.42
C HIS A 176 10.17 -18.89 -5.38
N LYS A 177 11.46 -18.59 -5.63
CA LYS A 177 12.30 -17.74 -4.74
C LYS A 177 11.66 -16.39 -4.46
N ALA A 178 11.00 -15.82 -5.48
CA ALA A 178 10.34 -14.53 -5.38
C ALA A 178 8.97 -14.59 -4.67
N SER A 179 8.38 -15.77 -4.54
CA SER A 179 7.05 -15.96 -3.94
C SER A 179 7.05 -15.61 -2.45
N HIS A 180 8.10 -16.01 -1.73
CA HIS A 180 8.14 -15.90 -0.27
C HIS A 180 8.84 -14.62 0.24
N GLY A 181 9.68 -13.97 -0.58
CA GLY A 181 10.48 -12.82 -0.15
C GLY A 181 10.42 -11.59 -1.06
N ASN A 182 9.74 -11.66 -2.22
CA ASN A 182 9.71 -10.56 -3.19
C ASN A 182 8.31 -10.28 -3.75
N HIS A 183 7.28 -10.70 -3.02
CA HIS A 183 5.87 -10.52 -3.37
C HIS A 183 5.54 -9.05 -3.67
N ASN A 184 6.07 -8.13 -2.86
CA ASN A 184 5.84 -6.70 -3.03
C ASN A 184 6.37 -6.16 -4.37
N ARG A 185 7.53 -6.63 -4.86
CA ARG A 185 8.05 -6.15 -6.16
C ARG A 185 7.20 -6.64 -7.34
N ARG A 186 6.70 -7.88 -7.28
CA ARG A 186 5.85 -8.45 -8.34
C ARG A 186 4.45 -7.83 -8.35
N VAL A 187 3.86 -7.61 -7.18
CA VAL A 187 2.56 -6.95 -7.05
C VAL A 187 2.65 -5.49 -7.51
N LEU A 188 3.69 -4.76 -7.08
CA LEU A 188 3.89 -3.36 -7.50
C LEU A 188 4.18 -3.24 -9.00
N SER A 189 4.93 -4.17 -9.58
CA SER A 189 5.19 -4.15 -11.04
C SER A 189 3.95 -4.51 -11.85
N GLN A 190 3.11 -5.45 -11.40
CA GLN A 190 1.83 -5.74 -12.03
C GLN A 190 0.86 -4.56 -11.93
N ARG A 191 0.75 -3.92 -10.76
CA ARG A 191 -0.09 -2.72 -10.56
C ARG A 191 0.33 -1.58 -11.49
N LYS A 192 1.64 -1.34 -11.63
CA LYS A 192 2.17 -0.33 -12.58
C LYS A 192 1.87 -0.65 -14.04
N ARG A 193 1.80 -1.92 -14.43
CA ARG A 193 1.41 -2.33 -15.79
C ARG A 193 -0.08 -2.14 -16.03
N GLN A 194 -0.91 -2.43 -15.03
CA GLN A 194 -2.36 -2.24 -15.10
C GLN A 194 -2.79 -0.77 -15.09
N GLN A 195 -2.00 0.13 -14.48
CA GLN A 195 -2.25 1.58 -14.52
C GLN A 195 -1.71 2.27 -15.78
N ARG A 196 -0.99 1.55 -16.65
CA ARG A 196 -0.41 2.06 -17.89
C ARG A 196 -1.11 1.52 -19.14
N MET A 197 -2.15 0.71 -18.96
CA MET A 197 -3.19 0.40 -19.93
C MET A 197 -4.42 1.19 -19.53
#